data_AF-A0A9X9AD50-F1
#
_entry.id   AF-A0A9X9AD50-F1
#
_cell.length_a   1.000
_cell.length_b   1.000
_cell.length_c   1.000
_cell.angle_alpha   90.00
_cell.angle_beta   90.00
_cell.angle_gamma   90.00
#
_symmetry.space_group_name_H-M   'P 1'
#
loop_
_entity.id
_entity.type
_entity.pdbx_description
1 polymer ?
#
loop_
_entity_poly.entity_id
_entity_poly.type
_entity_poly.pdbx_seq_one_letter_code
_entity_poly.pdbx_strand_id
1 'polypeptide(L)' 'GARRLHTIMEKLLEDLSFEASEITLEKITITPQYVEEKLATIAKNKDVSQFIL' A
#
# COMPACT_ATOMS: atom_id res chain seq x y z
N GLY A 1 -7.38 -1.62 15.72
CA GLY A 1 -8.67 -0.92 15.49
C GLY A 1 -8.69 -0.27 14.12
N ALA A 2 -9.78 0.43 13.75
CA ALA A 2 -9.99 0.98 12.40
C ALA A 2 -8.86 1.91 11.90
N ARG A 3 -8.12 2.57 12.80
CA ARG A 3 -6.95 3.40 12.45
C ARG A 3 -5.87 2.67 11.65
N ARG A 4 -5.70 1.36 11.87
CA ARG A 4 -4.71 0.54 11.14
C ARG A 4 -5.01 0.48 9.65
N LEU A 5 -6.29 0.46 9.28
CA LEU A 5 -6.69 0.43 7.88
C LEU A 5 -6.28 1.71 7.15
N HIS A 6 -6.32 2.86 7.84
CA HIS A 6 -5.91 4.13 7.24
C HIS A 6 -4.45 4.11 6.82
N THR A 7 -3.57 3.69 7.74
CA THR A 7 -2.12 3.64 7.49
C THR A 7 -1.76 2.60 6.43
N ILE A 8 -2.45 1.46 6.42
CA ILE A 8 -2.30 0.44 5.36
C ILE A 8 -2.70 1.00 3.99
N MET A 9 -3.84 1.69 3.91
CA MET A 9 -4.36 2.24 2.66
C MET A 9 -3.46 3.35 2.11
N GLU A 10 -2.96 4.24 2.96
CA GLU A 10 -1.96 5.25 2.55
C GLU A 10 -0.73 4.58 1.95
N LYS A 11 -0.16 3.59 2.62
CA LYS A 11 1.06 2.94 2.15
C LYS A 11 0.86 2.16 0.84
N LEU A 12 -0.33 1.58 0.65
CA LEU A 12 -0.69 0.86 -0.57
C LEU A 12 -0.87 1.79 -1.77
N LEU A 13 -1.34 3.02 -1.54
CA LEU A 13 -1.61 4.02 -2.56
C LEU A 13 -0.46 5.02 -2.77
N GLU A 14 0.55 5.04 -1.90
CA GLU A 14 1.67 5.99 -1.97
C GLU A 14 2.40 5.96 -3.31
N ASP A 15 2.86 4.78 -3.74
CA ASP A 15 3.58 4.62 -5.01
C ASP A 15 2.69 5.01 -6.19
N LEU A 16 1.42 4.65 -6.11
CA LEU A 16 0.40 4.92 -7.12
C LEU A 16 0.12 6.43 -7.21
N SER A 17 0.10 7.14 -6.08
CA SER A 17 -0.06 8.59 -6.01
C SER A 17 1.17 9.35 -6.52
N PHE A 18 2.36 8.79 -6.37
CA PHE A 18 3.60 9.36 -6.90
C PHE A 18 3.64 9.23 -8.42
N GLU A 19 3.37 8.03 -8.92
CA GLU A 19 3.40 7.72 -10.35
C GLU A 19 2.17 8.26 -11.10
N ALA A 20 1.03 8.50 -10.43
CA ALA A 20 -0.19 9.03 -11.06
C ALA A 20 0.01 10.36 -11.82
N SER A 21 1.04 11.13 -11.49
CA SER A 21 1.40 12.35 -12.22
C SER A 21 2.03 12.07 -13.59
N GLU A 22 2.71 10.94 -13.75
CA GLU A 22 3.37 10.51 -14.99
C GLU A 22 2.51 9.53 -15.79
N ILE A 23 1.68 8.74 -15.11
CA ILE A 23 0.87 7.72 -15.73
C ILE A 23 -0.47 8.31 -16.21
N THR A 24 -0.63 8.45 -17.52
CA THR A 24 -1.91 8.76 -18.20
C THR A 24 -2.88 7.56 -18.26
N LEU A 25 -2.85 6.66 -17.27
CA LEU A 25 -3.77 5.53 -17.19
C LEU A 25 -5.07 6.00 -16.56
N GLU A 26 -6.16 5.95 -17.33
CA GLU A 26 -7.51 6.25 -16.83
C GLU A 26 -7.98 5.30 -15.72
N LYS A 27 -7.43 4.07 -15.65
CA LYS A 27 -7.82 3.06 -14.66
C LYS A 27 -6.66 2.20 -14.20
N ILE A 28 -6.55 2.07 -12.88
CA ILE A 28 -5.65 1.12 -12.22
C ILE A 28 -6.50 0.15 -11.41
N THR A 29 -6.26 -1.15 -11.58
CA THR A 29 -7.00 -2.21 -10.87
C THR A 29 -6.14 -2.75 -9.73
N ILE A 30 -6.58 -2.56 -8.50
CA ILE A 30 -5.92 -3.11 -7.32
C ILE A 30 -6.30 -4.59 -7.19
N THR A 31 -5.35 -5.49 -7.49
CA THR A 31 -5.55 -6.94 -7.38
C THR A 31 -5.08 -7.48 -6.03
N PRO A 32 -5.54 -8.65 -5.58
CA PRO A 32 -5.02 -9.30 -4.38
C PRO A 32 -3.50 -9.49 -4.42
N GLN A 33 -2.95 -9.82 -5.59
CA GLN A 33 -1.51 -9.98 -5.80
C GLN A 33 -0.76 -8.66 -5.58
N TYR A 34 -1.30 -7.54 -6.09
CA TYR A 34 -0.72 -6.21 -5.87
C TYR A 34 -0.70 -5.86 -4.37
N VAL A 35 -1.80 -6.14 -3.66
CA VAL A 35 -1.89 -5.94 -2.21
C VAL A 35 -0.85 -6.79 -1.48
N GLU A 36 -0.70 -8.05 -1.87
CA GLU A 36 0.23 -8.99 -1.24
C GLU A 36 1.69 -8.59 -1.50
N GLU A 37 2.06 -8.19 -2.71
CA GLU A 37 3.42 -7.70 -3.02
C GLU A 37 3.79 -6.47 -2.20
N LYS A 38 2.88 -5.48 -2.10
CA LYS A 38 3.12 -4.25 -1.34
C LYS A 38 3.15 -4.51 0.17
N LEU A 39 2.25 -5.35 0.68
CA LEU A 39 2.18 -5.66 2.11
C LEU A 39 3.20 -6.70 2.56
N ALA A 40 3.68 -7.60 1.70
CA ALA A 40 4.68 -8.61 2.05
C ALA A 40 5.99 -7.98 2.53
N THR A 41 6.36 -6.82 1.97
CA THR A 41 7.54 -6.07 2.36
C THR A 41 7.41 -5.51 3.78
N ILE A 42 6.20 -5.07 4.16
CA ILE A 42 5.88 -4.52 5.49
C ILE A 42 5.72 -5.66 6.51
N ALA A 43 5.05 -6.74 6.12
CA ALA A 43 4.79 -7.91 6.96
C ALA A 43 6.08 -8.68 7.31
N LYS A 44 7.10 -8.66 6.43
CA LYS A 44 8.41 -9.26 6.72
C LYS A 44 9.19 -8.51 7.80
N ASN A 45 8.92 -7.22 7.99
CA ASN A 45 9.59 -6.41 9.01
C ASN A 45 8.72 -6.34 10.26
N LYS A 46 8.96 -7.26 11.19
CA LYS A 46 8.20 -7.39 12.45
C LYS A 46 8.16 -6.07 13.25
N ASP A 47 9.24 -5.30 13.25
CA ASP A 47 9.28 -4.02 13.97
C ASP A 47 8.44 -2.96 13.24
N VAL A 48 8.57 -2.84 11.92
CA VAL A 48 7.79 -1.89 11.12
C VAL A 48 6.30 -2.22 11.18
N SER A 49 5.95 -3.51 11.17
CA SER A 49 4.58 -3.96 11.35
C SER A 49 4.00 -3.51 12.70
N GLN A 50 4.79 -3.44 13.78
CA GLN A 50 4.28 -3.00 15.09
C GLN A 50 4.08 -1.48 15.19
N PHE A 51 4.80 -0.69 14.38
CA PHE A 51 4.67 0.77 14.36
C PHE A 51 3.69 1.29 13.30
N ILE A 52 3.49 0.54 12.20
CA ILE A 52 2.58 0.89 11.10
C ILE A 52 1.20 0.20 11.25
N LEU A 53 1.16 -0.99 11.88
CA LEU A 53 -0.07 -1.77 12.10
C LEU A 53 -0.52 -1.79 13.57
#